data_AF-A0A9D8M0Y3-F1
#
_entry.id   AF-A0A9D8M0Y3-F1
#
_cell.length_a   1.000
_cell.length_b   1.000
_cell.length_c   1.000
_cell.angle_alpha   90.00
_cell.angle_beta   90.00
_cell.angle_gamma   90.00
#
_symmetry.space_group_name_H-M   'P 1'
#
loop_
_entity.id
_entity.type
_entity.pdbx_description
1 polymer ?
#
loop_
_entity_poly.entity_id
_entity_poly.type
_entity_poly.pdbx_seq_one_letter_code
_entity_poly.pdbx_strand_id
1 'polypeptide(L)' 'MDLELQGKVVLVTGGSDGLGAALCRRLCAEGARVGLCARDEARLE' A
#
# COMPACT_ATOMS: atom_id res chain seq x y z
N MET A 1 0.95 3.85 17.69
CA MET A 1 0.55 2.47 18.01
C MET A 1 1.51 1.59 17.24
N ASP A 2 2.15 0.62 17.86
CA ASP A 2 3.01 -0.31 17.14
C ASP A 2 2.14 -1.38 16.48
N LEU A 3 2.24 -1.53 15.15
CA LEU A 3 1.48 -2.50 14.35
C LEU A 3 2.33 -3.71 13.96
N GLU A 4 3.61 -3.76 14.34
CA GLU A 4 4.53 -4.88 14.04
C GLU A 4 4.65 -5.21 12.53
N LEU A 5 4.52 -4.19 11.67
CA LEU A 5 4.54 -4.34 10.21
C LEU A 5 5.93 -4.22 9.58
N GLN A 6 6.95 -3.88 10.38
CA GLN A 6 8.32 -3.70 9.91
C GLN A 6 8.82 -4.93 9.15
N GLY A 7 9.18 -4.73 7.87
CA GLY A 7 9.73 -5.77 6.99
C GLY A 7 8.70 -6.77 6.45
N LYS A 8 7.42 -6.69 6.84
CA LYS A 8 6.35 -7.54 6.29
C LYS A 8 6.08 -7.17 4.83
N VAL A 9 5.71 -8.16 4.02
CA VAL A 9 5.30 -7.94 2.62
C VAL A 9 3.77 -7.94 2.55
N VAL A 10 3.19 -6.92 1.93
CA VAL A 10 1.72 -6.74 1.84
C VAL A 10 1.32 -6.47 0.39
N LEU A 11 0.28 -7.15 -0.08
CA LEU A 11 -0.36 -6.88 -1.38
C LEU A 11 -1.68 -6.12 -1.15
N VAL A 12 -1.82 -4.95 -1.79
CA VAL A 12 -3.04 -4.14 -1.75
C VAL A 12 -3.71 -4.11 -3.13
N THR A 13 -4.95 -4.54 -3.22
CA THR A 13 -5.75 -4.39 -4.44
C THR A 13 -6.44 -3.02 -4.46
N GLY A 14 -6.61 -2.45 -5.65
CA GLY A 14 -7.19 -1.11 -5.80
C GLY A 14 -6.35 0.00 -5.15
N GLY A 15 -5.02 -0.20 -5.05
CA GLY A 15 -4.13 0.68 -4.29
C GLY A 15 -3.77 2.01 -4.97
N SER A 16 -4.25 2.26 -6.19
CA SER A 16 -3.85 3.42 -7.00
C SER A 16 -4.53 4.73 -6.63
N ASP A 17 -5.66 4.71 -5.91
CA ASP A 17 -6.43 5.92 -5.63
C ASP A 17 -7.21 5.83 -4.29
N GLY A 18 -7.72 6.98 -3.83
CA GLY A 18 -8.61 7.10 -2.68
C GLY A 18 -8.09 6.41 -1.42
N LEU A 19 -8.94 5.55 -0.84
CA LEU A 19 -8.61 4.80 0.38
C LEU A 19 -7.46 3.80 0.16
N GLY A 20 -7.40 3.15 -1.00
CA GLY A 20 -6.35 2.17 -1.30
C GLY A 20 -4.96 2.83 -1.31
N ALA A 21 -4.85 4.00 -1.94
CA ALA A 21 -3.61 4.78 -1.93
C ALA A 21 -3.26 5.28 -0.53
N ALA A 22 -4.24 5.77 0.23
CA ALA A 22 -4.03 6.18 1.61
C ALA A 22 -3.54 5.01 2.49
N LEU A 23 -4.12 3.82 2.33
CA LEU A 23 -3.73 2.61 3.03
C LEU A 23 -2.29 2.20 2.68
N CYS A 24 -1.92 2.17 1.39
CA CYS A 24 -0.56 1.83 0.96
C CYS A 24 0.47 2.75 1.63
N ARG A 25 0.22 4.08 1.61
CA ARG A 25 1.09 5.07 2.26
C ARG A 25 1.23 4.81 3.76
N ARG A 26 0.13 4.49 4.44
CA ARG A 26 0.15 4.18 5.89
C ARG A 26 0.93 2.90 6.17
N LEU A 27 0.72 1.83 5.41
CA LEU A 27 1.46 0.56 5.57
C LEU A 27 2.96 0.74 5.34
N CYS A 28 3.36 1.51 4.32
CA CYS A 28 4.76 1.85 4.09
C CYS A 28 5.36 2.64 5.25
N ALA A 29 4.61 3.60 5.83
CA ALA A 29 5.06 4.38 6.98
C ALA A 29 5.29 3.52 8.24
N GLU A 30 4.60 2.39 8.34
CA GLU A 30 4.78 1.38 9.41
C GLU A 30 5.90 0.37 9.09
N GLY A 31 6.67 0.59 8.01
CA GLY A 31 7.83 -0.23 7.64
C GLY A 31 7.52 -1.47 6.80
N ALA A 32 6.28 -1.61 6.32
CA ALA A 32 5.93 -2.69 5.41
C ALA A 32 6.49 -2.47 3.99
N ARG A 33 6.78 -3.56 3.29
CA ARG A 33 7.06 -3.60 1.86
C ARG A 33 5.75 -3.83 1.11
N VAL A 34 5.21 -2.79 0.49
CA VAL A 34 3.89 -2.83 -0.13
C VAL A 34 4.02 -3.00 -1.64
N GLY A 35 3.35 -4.01 -2.19
CA GLY A 35 2.99 -4.09 -3.60
C GLY A 35 1.52 -3.75 -3.76
N LEU A 36 1.14 -3.08 -4.85
CA LEU A 36 -0.26 -2.78 -5.14
C LEU A 36 -0.62 -3.08 -6.59
N CYS A 37 -1.90 -3.30 -6.85
CA CYS A 37 -2.43 -3.44 -8.19
C CYS A 37 -3.67 -2.58 -8.40
N ALA A 38 -3.89 -2.18 -9.64
CA ALA A 38 -5.06 -1.45 -10.09
C ALA A 38 -5.33 -1.78 -11.56
N ARG A 39 -6.54 -1.44 -12.03
CA ARG A 39 -6.95 -1.70 -13.42
C ARG A 39 -6.38 -0.67 -14.40
N ASP A 40 -6.18 0.56 -13.93
CA ASP A 40 -5.72 1.69 -14.72
C ASP A 40 -4.22 1.88 -14.47
N GLU A 41 -3.41 1.55 -15.46
CA GLU A 41 -1.96 1.67 -15.42
C GLU A 41 -1.51 3.12 -15.22
N ALA A 42 -2.24 4.09 -15.80
CA ALA A 42 -1.92 5.51 -15.67
C ALA A 42 -2.04 6.04 -14.24
N ARG A 43 -2.67 5.28 -13.33
CA ARG A 43 -2.78 5.61 -11.91
C ARG A 43 -1.79 4.86 -11.02
N LEU A 44 -0.95 3.99 -11.57
CA LEU A 44 0.04 3.22 -10.82
C LEU A 44 1.37 3.96 -10.62
N GLU A 45 1.60 5.05 -11.35
CA GLU A 45 2.75 5.96 -11.19
C GLU A 45 2.45 7.09 -10.20
#